data_AF-A0A6G3RHQ3-F1
#
_entry.id   AF-A0A6G3RHQ3-F1
#
_cell.length_a   1.000
_cell.length_b   1.000
_cell.length_c   1.000
_cell.angle_alpha   90.00
_cell.angle_beta   90.00
_cell.angle_gamma   90.00
#
_symmetry.space_group_name_H-M   'P 1'
#
loop_
_entity.id
_entity.type
_entity.pdbx_description
1 polymer ?
#
loop_
_entity_poly.entity_id
_entity_poly.type
_entity_poly.pdbx_seq_one_letter_code
_entity_poly.pdbx_strand_id
1 'polypeptide(L)'
;MSSSSTSLHPAPTPTHGAPAPTGPAHDSCDDVTADGAAWLASAETYPRSALTHWRSRPGAPAVLPCGSAFDVVSVPAVFGRRMLDRLWEEGPGSGPVAAHRGRVLLFAAPGTAQRLPALLEWEEWGGGTEVPPVLCHGTGDAVTVPPLAATGPGGRLESRWLVAPGTRHPWLPGPEVILWACVRAARSAASSAVRVSIFPGGDQSAKVYDVSRRR
;
A
#
# COMPACT_ATOMS: atom_id res chain seq x y z
N MET A 1 78.17 -42.06 -17.42
CA MET A 1 77.60 -41.44 -18.64
C MET A 1 76.11 -41.72 -18.61
N SER A 2 75.35 -40.63 -18.52
CA SER A 2 73.90 -40.41 -18.48
C SER A 2 72.92 -41.58 -18.39
N SER A 3 72.28 -41.71 -17.22
CA SER A 3 71.01 -42.41 -17.04
C SER A 3 69.84 -41.49 -17.41
N SER A 4 68.93 -41.99 -18.24
CA SER A 4 67.66 -41.35 -18.59
C SER A 4 66.72 -41.27 -17.38
N SER A 5 66.23 -40.07 -17.07
CA SER A 5 65.13 -39.87 -16.11
C SER A 5 63.88 -39.42 -16.86
N THR A 6 62.89 -40.30 -16.86
CA THR A 6 61.52 -40.10 -17.31
C THR A 6 60.79 -39.13 -16.38
N SER A 7 60.33 -38.00 -16.91
CA SER A 7 59.40 -37.11 -16.18
C SER A 7 57.96 -37.56 -16.42
N LEU A 8 57.30 -38.07 -15.36
CA LEU A 8 55.85 -38.25 -15.31
C LEU A 8 55.18 -36.93 -14.91
N HIS A 9 54.21 -36.50 -15.69
CA HIS A 9 53.36 -35.34 -15.48
C HIS A 9 52.16 -35.72 -14.57
N PRO A 10 51.88 -35.01 -13.47
CA PRO A 10 50.62 -35.20 -12.75
C PRO A 10 49.50 -34.35 -13.36
N ALA A 11 48.35 -34.99 -13.60
CA ALA A 11 47.11 -34.39 -14.08
C ALA A 11 46.46 -33.48 -13.01
N PRO A 12 45.72 -32.44 -13.41
CA PRO A 12 44.99 -31.58 -12.47
C PRO A 12 43.70 -32.25 -11.98
N THR A 13 43.51 -32.28 -10.67
CA THR A 13 42.25 -32.60 -9.98
C THR A 13 41.20 -31.50 -10.24
N PRO A 14 39.95 -31.84 -10.59
CA PRO A 14 38.87 -30.86 -10.64
C PRO A 14 38.35 -30.58 -9.23
N THR A 15 38.70 -29.41 -8.69
CA THR A 15 38.07 -28.87 -7.48
C THR A 15 36.66 -28.40 -7.85
N HIS A 16 35.63 -29.10 -7.36
CA HIS A 16 34.25 -28.65 -7.43
C HIS A 16 34.07 -27.48 -6.45
N GLY A 17 34.38 -26.28 -6.91
CA GLY A 17 34.13 -25.03 -6.19
C GLY A 17 32.63 -24.74 -6.18
N ALA A 18 32.06 -24.68 -4.98
CA ALA A 18 30.67 -24.34 -4.70
C ALA A 18 30.22 -23.06 -5.44
N PRO A 19 28.95 -22.95 -5.85
CA PRO A 19 28.44 -21.73 -6.48
C PRO A 19 28.52 -20.57 -5.48
N ALA A 20 29.21 -19.50 -5.90
CA ALA A 20 29.24 -18.23 -5.21
C ALA A 20 27.80 -17.71 -5.01
N PRO A 21 27.45 -17.11 -3.86
CA PRO A 21 26.15 -16.50 -3.68
C PRO A 21 25.97 -15.35 -4.68
N THR A 22 24.99 -15.55 -5.55
CA THR A 22 24.51 -14.65 -6.58
C THR A 22 24.06 -13.30 -6.00
N GLY A 23 24.75 -12.23 -6.41
CA GLY A 23 24.20 -10.87 -6.61
C GLY A 23 23.72 -10.08 -5.38
N PRO A 24 23.68 -8.74 -5.47
CA PRO A 24 23.12 -7.92 -4.40
C PRO A 24 21.64 -8.28 -4.19
N ALA A 25 21.23 -8.47 -2.93
CA ALA A 25 19.84 -8.57 -2.57
C ALA A 25 19.11 -7.36 -3.13
N HIS A 26 18.18 -7.58 -4.06
CA HIS A 26 17.26 -6.55 -4.51
C HIS A 26 16.41 -6.17 -3.29
N ASP A 27 16.76 -5.08 -2.64
CA ASP A 27 15.95 -4.43 -1.62
C ASP A 27 14.76 -3.80 -2.36
N SER A 28 13.79 -4.65 -2.72
CA SER A 28 12.55 -4.22 -3.32
C SER A 28 11.77 -3.42 -2.28
N CYS A 29 11.30 -2.22 -2.64
CA CYS A 29 10.46 -1.34 -1.81
C CYS A 29 9.19 -2.04 -1.26
N ASP A 30 8.86 -3.21 -1.81
CA ASP A 30 7.71 -4.03 -1.45
C ASP A 30 8.01 -5.07 -0.34
N ASP A 31 9.28 -5.26 0.06
CA ASP A 31 9.66 -6.24 1.07
C ASP A 31 9.77 -5.63 2.48
N VAL A 32 9.23 -6.35 3.46
CA VAL A 32 9.28 -5.90 4.86
C VAL A 32 10.67 -6.18 5.44
N THR A 33 11.35 -5.15 5.92
CA THR A 33 12.65 -5.32 6.58
C THR A 33 12.47 -5.96 7.96
N ALA A 34 13.55 -6.51 8.54
CA ALA A 34 13.53 -6.99 9.93
C ALA A 34 13.15 -5.88 10.93
N ASP A 35 13.42 -4.62 10.58
CA ASP A 35 13.06 -3.48 11.40
C ASP A 35 11.58 -3.14 11.32
N GLY A 36 11.02 -3.12 10.11
CA GLY A 36 9.58 -3.00 9.89
C GLY A 36 8.78 -4.16 10.48
N ALA A 37 9.30 -5.39 10.40
CA ALA A 37 8.67 -6.56 11.00
C ALA A 37 8.52 -6.42 12.53
N ALA A 38 9.51 -5.88 13.26
CA ALA A 38 9.30 -5.67 14.69
C ALA A 38 8.45 -4.46 15.03
N TRP A 39 8.38 -3.45 14.15
CA TRP A 39 7.37 -2.41 14.31
C TRP A 39 5.96 -3.02 14.21
N LEU A 40 5.68 -3.83 13.18
CA LEU A 40 4.41 -4.55 13.07
C LEU A 40 4.13 -5.43 14.30
N ALA A 41 5.13 -6.19 14.76
CA ALA A 41 5.00 -7.04 15.93
C ALA A 41 4.82 -6.26 17.24
N SER A 42 5.20 -4.98 17.29
CA SER A 42 5.02 -4.16 18.49
C SER A 42 3.55 -3.88 18.81
N ALA A 43 2.65 -4.09 17.85
CA ALA A 43 1.21 -4.01 18.08
C ALA A 43 0.69 -5.14 18.98
N GLU A 44 1.35 -6.30 18.94
CA GLU A 44 0.97 -7.51 19.67
C GLU A 44 1.28 -7.42 21.16
N THR A 45 0.51 -8.15 21.99
CA THR A 45 0.79 -8.27 23.43
C THR A 45 2.16 -8.92 23.71
N TYR A 46 2.61 -9.82 22.82
CA TYR A 46 3.88 -10.52 22.96
C TYR A 46 4.74 -10.40 21.67
N PRO A 47 5.40 -9.24 21.44
CA PRO A 47 6.08 -8.96 20.17
C PRO A 47 7.15 -9.98 19.77
N ARG A 48 7.92 -10.50 20.74
CA ARG A 48 8.96 -11.51 20.48
C ARG A 48 8.39 -12.84 19.99
N SER A 49 7.27 -13.27 20.56
CA SER A 49 6.58 -14.49 20.17
C SER A 49 5.97 -14.34 18.78
N ALA A 50 5.34 -13.21 18.49
CA ALA A 50 4.80 -12.89 17.17
C ALA A 50 5.88 -12.92 16.07
N LEU A 51 7.02 -12.26 16.30
CA LEU A 51 8.17 -12.31 15.37
C LEU A 51 8.68 -13.73 15.12
N THR A 52 8.78 -14.53 16.19
CA THR A 52 9.23 -15.93 16.06
C THR A 52 8.26 -16.74 15.22
N HIS A 53 6.95 -16.54 15.44
CA HIS A 53 5.90 -17.18 14.65
C HIS A 53 5.97 -16.77 13.16
N TRP A 54 6.09 -15.47 12.86
CA TRP A 54 6.17 -15.01 11.47
C TRP A 54 7.44 -15.46 10.76
N ARG A 55 8.58 -15.50 11.46
CA ARG A 55 9.83 -16.05 10.90
C ARG A 55 9.71 -17.52 10.52
N SER A 56 8.88 -18.29 11.24
CA SER A 56 8.61 -19.68 10.88
C SER A 56 7.71 -19.83 9.65
N ARG A 57 6.96 -18.78 9.28
CA ARG A 57 6.02 -18.75 8.14
C ARG A 57 6.00 -17.37 7.44
N PRO A 58 7.12 -16.94 6.83
CA PRO A 58 7.25 -15.56 6.33
C PRO A 58 6.33 -15.24 5.15
N GLY A 59 5.88 -16.27 4.42
CA GLY A 59 4.91 -16.16 3.31
C GLY A 59 3.44 -16.19 3.73
N ALA A 60 3.13 -16.32 5.03
CA ALA A 60 1.76 -16.29 5.52
C ALA A 60 1.32 -14.84 5.85
N PRO A 61 0.09 -14.43 5.51
CA PRO A 61 -0.50 -13.20 6.03
C PRO A 61 -0.56 -13.22 7.56
N ALA A 62 -0.46 -12.05 8.18
CA ALA A 62 -0.56 -11.90 9.62
C ALA A 62 -1.80 -11.08 9.99
N VAL A 63 -2.41 -11.36 11.15
CA VAL A 63 -3.46 -10.53 11.72
C VAL A 63 -2.83 -9.70 12.83
N LEU A 64 -3.03 -8.38 12.81
CA LEU A 64 -2.46 -7.45 13.78
C LEU A 64 -3.58 -6.70 14.50
N PRO A 65 -3.50 -6.57 15.84
CA PRO A 65 -4.37 -5.65 16.56
C PRO A 65 -4.05 -4.19 16.16
N CYS A 66 -5.07 -3.34 16.16
CA CYS A 66 -4.96 -1.90 15.94
C CYS A 66 -5.08 -1.13 17.27
N GLY A 67 -4.71 0.15 17.27
CA GLY A 67 -4.86 1.06 18.41
C GLY A 67 -3.66 1.17 19.35
N SER A 68 -2.71 0.22 19.29
CA SER A 68 -1.51 0.23 20.14
C SER A 68 -0.32 0.91 19.44
N ALA A 69 0.18 0.31 18.37
CA ALA A 69 1.32 0.82 17.59
C ALA A 69 0.89 1.69 16.41
N PHE A 70 -0.31 1.45 15.88
CA PHE A 70 -0.89 2.14 14.74
C PHE A 70 -2.40 1.92 14.69
N ASP A 71 -3.10 2.84 14.05
CA ASP A 71 -4.45 2.63 13.54
C ASP A 71 -4.38 2.29 12.05
N VAL A 72 -5.47 1.77 11.49
CA VAL A 72 -5.55 1.50 10.04
C VAL A 72 -6.80 2.12 9.45
N VAL A 73 -6.60 2.90 8.38
CA VAL A 73 -7.67 3.46 7.57
C VAL A 73 -7.79 2.66 6.29
N SER A 74 -8.94 2.01 6.12
CA SER A 74 -9.22 1.08 5.04
C SER A 74 -10.20 1.70 4.05
N VAL A 75 -9.75 1.91 2.82
CA VAL A 75 -10.52 2.59 1.76
C VAL A 75 -10.58 1.76 0.49
N PRO A 76 -11.58 1.95 -0.39
CA PRO A 76 -11.62 1.26 -1.68
C PRO A 76 -10.36 1.51 -2.52
N ALA A 77 -9.85 0.49 -3.20
CA ALA A 77 -8.51 0.51 -3.79
C ALA A 77 -8.25 1.68 -4.76
N VAL A 78 -9.22 2.03 -5.60
CA VAL A 78 -9.08 3.16 -6.55
C VAL A 78 -8.98 4.49 -5.80
N PHE A 79 -9.79 4.67 -4.75
CA PHE A 79 -9.77 5.88 -3.94
C PHE A 79 -8.47 5.97 -3.13
N GLY A 80 -8.06 4.88 -2.49
CA GLY A 80 -6.81 4.82 -1.73
C GLY A 80 -5.58 5.04 -2.59
N ARG A 81 -5.58 4.60 -3.86
CA ARG A 81 -4.47 4.91 -4.76
C ARG A 81 -4.37 6.40 -5.05
N ARG A 82 -5.50 7.07 -5.31
CA ARG A 82 -5.53 8.53 -5.49
C ARG A 82 -5.09 9.27 -4.23
N MET A 83 -5.48 8.79 -3.05
CA MET A 83 -4.99 9.35 -1.78
C MET A 83 -3.47 9.22 -1.69
N LEU A 84 -2.92 8.04 -2.02
CA LEU A 84 -1.48 7.80 -2.01
C LEU A 84 -0.73 8.73 -2.98
N ASP A 85 -1.26 8.89 -4.20
CA ASP A 85 -0.69 9.81 -5.19
C ASP A 85 -0.66 11.25 -4.64
N ARG A 86 -1.73 11.72 -3.97
CA ARG A 86 -1.75 13.05 -3.33
C ARG A 86 -0.75 13.17 -2.18
N LEU A 87 -0.66 12.15 -1.32
CA LEU A 87 0.27 12.14 -0.18
C LEU A 87 1.73 12.23 -0.61
N TRP A 88 2.08 11.68 -1.78
CA TRP A 88 3.44 11.73 -2.31
C TRP A 88 3.74 12.97 -3.15
N GLU A 89 2.78 13.47 -3.93
CA GLU A 89 3.00 14.63 -4.78
C GLU A 89 2.95 15.95 -4.02
N GLU A 90 2.01 16.07 -3.07
CA GLU A 90 1.70 17.35 -2.41
C GLU A 90 1.71 17.25 -0.88
N GLY A 91 1.78 16.03 -0.34
CA GLY A 91 1.69 15.75 1.08
C GLY A 91 3.04 15.45 1.74
N PRO A 92 3.02 15.14 3.05
CA PRO A 92 4.22 14.79 3.81
C PRO A 92 4.70 13.35 3.60
N GLY A 93 4.12 12.60 2.65
CA GLY A 93 4.30 11.15 2.52
C GLY A 93 3.12 10.35 3.10
N SER A 94 3.16 9.02 2.95
CA SER A 94 2.06 8.12 3.32
C SER A 94 2.32 7.21 4.52
N GLY A 95 3.58 6.99 4.88
CA GLY A 95 3.97 5.88 5.74
C GLY A 95 3.73 4.52 5.07
N PRO A 96 3.70 3.42 5.86
CA PRO A 96 3.43 2.07 5.37
C PRO A 96 2.01 1.94 4.81
N VAL A 97 1.88 1.25 3.67
CA VAL A 97 0.60 1.06 2.97
C VAL A 97 0.51 -0.34 2.41
N ALA A 98 -0.62 -0.99 2.60
CA ALA A 98 -0.92 -2.29 2.02
C ALA A 98 -2.16 -2.25 1.13
N ALA A 99 -2.27 -3.19 0.21
CA ALA A 99 -3.52 -3.57 -0.44
C ALA A 99 -4.01 -4.89 0.17
N HIS A 100 -5.30 -5.00 0.43
CA HIS A 100 -5.95 -6.22 0.91
C HIS A 100 -7.40 -6.29 0.40
N ARG A 101 -7.75 -7.35 -0.33
CA ARG A 101 -9.11 -7.68 -0.83
C ARG A 101 -9.85 -6.49 -1.46
N GLY A 102 -9.19 -5.79 -2.38
CA GLY A 102 -9.77 -4.65 -3.10
C GLY A 102 -9.83 -3.35 -2.30
N ARG A 103 -9.20 -3.31 -1.11
CA ARG A 103 -9.00 -2.11 -0.31
C ARG A 103 -7.53 -1.76 -0.16
N VAL A 104 -7.26 -0.49 0.09
CA VAL A 104 -5.97 0.03 0.52
C VAL A 104 -6.05 0.30 2.01
N LEU A 105 -5.07 -0.22 2.73
CA LEU A 105 -4.88 -0.07 4.17
C LEU A 105 -3.76 0.95 4.37
N LEU A 106 -4.10 2.15 4.84
CA LEU A 106 -3.13 3.16 5.26
C LEU A 106 -2.89 3.02 6.75
N PHE A 107 -1.64 2.80 7.15
CA PHE A 107 -1.25 2.78 8.55
C PHE A 107 -1.11 4.21 9.05
N ALA A 108 -1.82 4.54 10.13
CA ALA A 108 -1.94 5.89 10.65
C ALA A 108 -1.54 5.94 12.13
N ALA A 109 -1.30 7.15 12.63
CA ALA A 109 -0.95 7.34 14.03
C ALA A 109 -2.10 6.86 14.95
N PRO A 110 -1.82 6.20 16.09
CA PRO A 110 -2.86 5.80 17.04
C PRO A 110 -3.78 6.95 17.44
N GLY A 111 -5.09 6.69 17.52
CA GLY A 111 -6.13 7.69 17.76
C GLY A 111 -6.73 8.30 16.48
N THR A 112 -6.13 8.05 15.31
CA THR A 112 -6.69 8.44 14.01
C THR A 112 -8.06 7.82 13.77
N ALA A 113 -8.23 6.53 14.08
CA ALA A 113 -9.48 5.82 13.84
C ALA A 113 -10.65 6.38 14.67
N GLN A 114 -10.36 6.94 15.84
CA GLN A 114 -11.36 7.59 16.69
C GLN A 114 -11.74 8.99 16.16
N ARG A 115 -10.76 9.76 15.68
CA ARG A 115 -10.96 11.17 15.33
C ARG A 115 -11.38 11.40 13.88
N LEU A 116 -10.89 10.58 12.96
CA LEU A 116 -11.12 10.74 11.52
C LEU A 116 -12.60 10.66 11.11
N PRO A 117 -13.44 9.75 11.64
CA PRO A 117 -14.86 9.71 11.27
C PRO A 117 -15.57 11.03 11.54
N ALA A 118 -15.33 11.64 12.70
CA ALA A 118 -15.87 12.95 13.03
C ALA A 118 -15.34 14.03 12.05
N LEU A 119 -14.05 14.03 11.73
CA LEU A 119 -13.52 15.00 10.75
C LEU A 119 -14.15 14.86 9.36
N LEU A 120 -14.41 13.62 8.92
CA LEU A 120 -15.04 13.34 7.62
C LEU A 120 -16.52 13.76 7.60
N GLU A 121 -17.23 13.60 8.73
CA GLU A 121 -18.62 14.01 8.88
C GLU A 121 -18.79 15.54 8.83
N TRP A 122 -17.84 16.28 9.41
CA TRP A 122 -17.90 17.74 9.45
C TRP A 122 -17.41 18.41 8.16
N GLU A 123 -16.72 17.66 7.29
CA GLU A 123 -16.28 18.20 6.00
C GLU A 123 -17.49 18.42 5.08
N GLU A 124 -17.61 19.64 4.55
CA GLU A 124 -18.63 19.98 3.57
C GLU A 124 -18.18 19.53 2.17
N TRP A 125 -18.60 18.33 1.79
CA TRP A 125 -18.36 17.76 0.47
C TRP A 125 -19.21 18.50 -0.58
N GLY A 126 -18.66 19.56 -1.17
CA GLY A 126 -19.35 20.37 -2.19
C GLY A 126 -19.96 19.56 -3.36
N GLY A 127 -20.94 20.16 -4.02
CA GLY A 127 -21.89 19.58 -4.98
C GLY A 127 -21.41 18.35 -5.78
N GLY A 128 -21.93 17.18 -5.40
CA GLY A 128 -21.72 15.90 -6.11
C GLY A 128 -20.49 15.10 -5.71
N THR A 129 -19.72 15.56 -4.71
CA THR A 129 -18.56 14.81 -4.20
C THR A 129 -19.03 13.75 -3.21
N GLU A 130 -19.19 12.50 -3.65
CA GLU A 130 -19.44 11.38 -2.77
C GLU A 130 -18.12 10.72 -2.36
N VAL A 131 -17.92 10.57 -1.04
CA VAL A 131 -16.75 9.87 -0.50
C VAL A 131 -17.08 8.40 -0.38
N PRO A 132 -16.29 7.50 -1.01
CA PRO A 132 -16.47 6.08 -0.84
C PRO A 132 -16.31 5.66 0.64
N PRO A 133 -16.91 4.56 1.08
CA PRO A 133 -16.92 4.17 2.49
C PRO A 133 -15.51 3.95 3.06
N VAL A 134 -15.10 4.88 3.93
CA VAL A 134 -13.86 4.84 4.71
C VAL A 134 -14.12 4.06 6.00
N LEU A 135 -13.33 3.01 6.24
CA LEU A 135 -13.36 2.24 7.47
C LEU A 135 -12.16 2.59 8.33
N CYS A 136 -12.38 2.77 9.62
CA CYS A 136 -11.35 3.11 10.58
C CYS A 136 -11.21 1.96 11.57
N HIS A 137 -9.99 1.44 11.72
CA HIS A 137 -9.65 0.35 12.64
C HIS A 137 -8.71 0.89 13.71
N GLY A 138 -9.18 0.88 14.96
CA GLY A 138 -8.46 1.42 16.12
C GLY A 138 -8.40 0.42 17.25
N THR A 139 -8.38 0.90 18.49
CA THR A 139 -8.32 0.05 19.68
C THR A 139 -9.47 -0.96 19.72
N GLY A 140 -9.11 -2.24 19.80
CA GLY A 140 -10.07 -3.35 19.82
C GLY A 140 -10.35 -3.99 18.46
N ASP A 141 -9.89 -3.35 17.37
CA ASP A 141 -9.96 -3.92 16.03
C ASP A 141 -8.69 -4.70 15.69
N ALA A 142 -8.78 -5.53 14.66
CA ALA A 142 -7.62 -6.20 14.06
C ALA A 142 -7.74 -6.21 12.53
N VAL A 143 -6.60 -6.13 11.85
CA VAL A 143 -6.52 -6.18 10.39
C VAL A 143 -5.61 -7.30 9.90
N THR A 144 -5.92 -7.86 8.74
CA THR A 144 -5.02 -8.78 8.06
C THR A 144 -4.06 -7.99 7.19
N VAL A 145 -2.76 -8.17 7.43
CA VAL A 145 -1.68 -7.56 6.66
C VAL A 145 -1.04 -8.57 5.70
N PRO A 146 -0.45 -8.11 4.59
CA PRO A 146 0.26 -9.00 3.68
C PRO A 146 1.41 -9.75 4.38
N PRO A 147 1.86 -10.87 3.79
CA PRO A 147 3.05 -11.56 4.25
C PRO A 147 4.28 -10.64 4.37
N LEU A 148 5.20 -11.00 5.26
CA LEU A 148 6.44 -10.22 5.45
C LEU A 148 7.40 -10.37 4.26
N ALA A 149 7.41 -11.55 3.64
CA ALA A 149 8.17 -11.81 2.42
C ALA A 149 7.21 -11.89 1.24
N ALA A 150 7.51 -11.21 0.14
CA ALA A 150 6.78 -11.38 -1.10
C ALA A 150 6.80 -12.87 -1.51
N THR A 151 5.63 -13.45 -1.78
CA THR A 151 5.58 -14.72 -2.51
C THR A 151 5.81 -14.40 -3.98
N GLY A 152 6.67 -15.19 -4.64
CA GLY A 152 7.29 -14.85 -5.93
C GLY A 152 6.34 -14.44 -7.07
N PRO A 153 6.91 -14.01 -8.21
CA PRO A 153 6.16 -13.44 -9.33
C PRO A 153 5.17 -14.47 -9.90
N GLY A 154 3.89 -14.30 -9.60
CA GLY A 154 2.82 -15.21 -10.02
C GLY A 154 1.70 -15.39 -9.00
N GLY A 155 1.96 -15.09 -7.73
CA GLY A 155 0.90 -14.98 -6.73
C GLY A 155 0.09 -13.71 -6.97
N ARG A 156 -1.09 -13.81 -7.58
CA ARG A 156 -2.09 -12.73 -7.61
C ARG A 156 -2.65 -12.58 -6.19
N LEU A 157 -1.80 -12.15 -5.25
CA LEU A 157 -2.20 -12.03 -3.87
C LEU A 157 -3.22 -10.91 -3.80
N GLU A 158 -4.40 -11.26 -3.32
CA GLU A 158 -5.40 -10.28 -2.88
C GLU A 158 -4.82 -9.36 -1.78
N SER A 159 -3.62 -9.67 -1.24
CA SER A 159 -2.91 -8.91 -0.22
C SER A 159 -1.44 -8.67 -0.60
N ARG A 160 -0.98 -7.41 -0.70
CA ARG A 160 0.44 -7.05 -0.92
C ARG A 160 0.80 -5.71 -0.29
N TRP A 161 2.07 -5.48 0.02
CA TRP A 161 2.54 -4.14 0.38
C TRP A 161 2.54 -3.24 -0.86
N LEU A 162 2.12 -2.00 -0.70
CA LEU A 162 2.29 -0.92 -1.68
C LEU A 162 3.45 0.00 -1.27
N VAL A 163 3.68 0.09 0.05
CA VAL A 163 4.83 0.70 0.70
C VAL A 163 5.12 -0.17 1.91
N ALA A 164 6.15 -1.01 1.83
CA ALA A 164 6.48 -1.89 2.94
C ALA A 164 7.10 -1.11 4.11
N PRO A 165 6.82 -1.48 5.36
CA PRO A 165 7.51 -0.90 6.50
C PRO A 165 9.00 -1.27 6.47
N GLY A 166 9.85 -0.25 6.34
CA GLY A 166 11.31 -0.41 6.28
C GLY A 166 12.05 -0.11 7.58
N THR A 167 11.40 0.45 8.60
CA THR A 167 12.03 0.97 9.83
C THR A 167 11.23 0.62 11.08
N ARG A 168 11.88 0.64 12.25
CA ARG A 168 11.26 0.47 13.57
C ARG A 168 10.33 1.61 13.97
N HIS A 169 10.56 2.81 13.43
CA HIS A 169 9.80 4.01 13.75
C HIS A 169 9.35 4.68 12.44
N PRO A 170 8.42 4.06 11.69
CA PRO A 170 7.92 4.67 10.49
C PRO A 170 7.15 5.94 10.84
N TRP A 171 7.26 6.95 9.97
CA TRP A 171 6.35 8.08 10.04
C TRP A 171 4.93 7.59 9.75
N LEU A 172 3.96 8.04 10.55
CA LEU A 172 2.55 7.69 10.40
C LEU A 172 1.71 8.97 10.25
N PRO A 173 0.88 9.09 9.20
CA PRO A 173 -0.02 10.21 9.06
C PRO A 173 -1.03 10.26 10.22
N GLY A 174 -1.24 11.45 10.76
CA GLY A 174 -2.32 11.72 11.71
C GLY A 174 -3.68 11.90 11.01
N PRO A 175 -4.77 12.06 11.79
CA PRO A 175 -6.12 12.16 11.24
C PRO A 175 -6.30 13.35 10.29
N GLU A 176 -5.63 14.48 10.53
CA GLU A 176 -5.69 15.67 9.68
C GLU A 176 -5.04 15.42 8.32
N VAL A 177 -3.93 14.68 8.28
CA VAL A 177 -3.24 14.33 7.03
C VAL A 177 -4.07 13.33 6.22
N ILE A 178 -4.70 12.35 6.88
CA ILE A 178 -5.61 11.42 6.21
C ILE A 178 -6.84 12.15 5.66
N LEU A 179 -7.46 13.03 6.45
CA LEU A 179 -8.57 13.87 5.99
C LEU A 179 -8.17 14.68 4.75
N TRP A 180 -7.03 15.37 4.80
CA TRP A 180 -6.52 16.15 3.68
C TRP A 180 -6.38 15.29 2.41
N ALA A 181 -5.82 14.08 2.54
CA ALA A 181 -5.67 13.16 1.41
C ALA A 181 -7.03 12.70 0.86
N CYS A 182 -8.00 12.39 1.73
CA CYS A 182 -9.37 12.05 1.36
C CYS A 182 -10.02 13.20 0.56
N VAL A 183 -9.96 14.43 1.08
CA VAL A 183 -10.55 15.62 0.45
C VAL A 183 -9.94 15.86 -0.93
N ARG A 184 -8.61 15.81 -1.04
CA ARG A 184 -7.92 16.00 -2.33
C ARG A 184 -8.25 14.90 -3.34
N ALA A 185 -8.28 13.64 -2.90
CA ALA A 185 -8.65 12.51 -3.75
C ALA A 185 -10.10 12.61 -4.26
N ALA A 186 -11.03 13.02 -3.39
CA ALA A 186 -12.45 13.17 -3.74
C ALA A 186 -12.69 14.33 -4.72
N ARG A 187 -12.08 15.50 -4.47
CA ARG A 187 -12.20 16.66 -5.37
C ARG A 187 -11.59 16.41 -6.76
N SER A 188 -10.48 15.66 -6.81
CA SER A 188 -9.88 15.23 -8.08
C SER A 188 -10.83 14.30 -8.85
N ALA A 189 -11.49 13.35 -8.15
CA ALA A 189 -12.48 12.47 -8.74
C ALA A 189 -13.68 13.24 -9.33
N ALA A 190 -14.24 14.18 -8.55
CA ALA A 190 -15.36 15.01 -8.99
C ALA A 190 -14.98 15.88 -10.20
N SER A 191 -13.80 16.51 -10.17
CA SER A 191 -13.29 17.32 -11.29
C SER A 191 -13.09 16.49 -12.56
N SER A 192 -12.60 15.26 -12.43
CA SER A 192 -12.48 14.33 -13.55
C SER A 192 -13.85 13.91 -14.10
N ALA A 193 -14.83 13.65 -13.23
CA ALA A 193 -16.18 13.26 -13.66
C ALA A 193 -16.87 14.38 -14.44
N VAL A 194 -16.73 15.64 -14.00
CA VAL A 194 -17.27 16.82 -14.72
C VAL A 194 -16.65 16.93 -16.12
N ARG A 195 -15.34 16.69 -16.27
CA ARG A 195 -14.68 16.74 -17.59
C ARG A 195 -15.06 15.58 -18.51
N VAL A 196 -15.44 14.43 -17.96
CA VAL A 196 -15.85 13.23 -18.71
C VAL A 196 -17.35 13.25 -19.05
N SER A 197 -18.10 14.26 -18.60
CA SER A 197 -19.49 14.44 -19.04
C SER A 197 -19.54 14.80 -20.53
N ILE A 198 -19.89 13.82 -21.36
CA ILE A 198 -20.09 13.96 -22.82
C ILE A 198 -21.51 14.48 -23.15
N PHE A 199 -22.35 14.75 -22.15
CA PHE A 199 -23.61 15.45 -22.38
C PHE A 199 -23.30 16.91 -22.72
N PRO A 200 -23.56 17.38 -23.96
CA PRO A 200 -23.43 18.79 -24.24
C PRO A 200 -24.45 19.51 -23.36
N GLY A 201 -23.98 20.44 -22.51
CA GLY A 201 -24.85 21.34 -21.78
C GLY A 201 -25.79 21.98 -22.80
N GLY A 202 -27.09 21.73 -22.66
CA GLY A 202 -28.07 22.12 -23.66
C GLY A 202 -28.02 23.61 -23.90
N ASP A 203 -27.46 24.00 -25.04
CA ASP A 203 -27.56 25.34 -25.59
C ASP A 203 -29.05 25.58 -25.89
N GLN A 204 -29.77 26.16 -24.92
CA GLN A 204 -31.15 26.61 -25.06
C GLN A 204 -31.16 27.86 -25.94
N SER A 205 -30.98 27.68 -27.26
CA SER A 205 -31.31 28.72 -28.24
C SER A 205 -31.80 28.19 -29.59
N ALA A 206 -32.33 26.96 -29.63
CA ALA A 206 -33.06 26.48 -30.79
C ALA A 206 -34.45 27.16 -30.87
N LYS A 207 -34.54 28.31 -31.56
CA LYS A 207 -35.82 28.87 -32.01
C LYS A 207 -36.42 27.97 -33.09
N VAL A 208 -37.24 27.02 -32.67
CA VAL A 208 -38.10 26.25 -33.57
C VAL A 208 -39.20 27.17 -34.07
N TYR A 209 -39.15 27.54 -35.34
CA TYR A 209 -40.26 28.21 -36.02
C TYR A 209 -41.26 27.15 -36.49
N ASP A 210 -42.49 27.24 -35.98
CA ASP A 210 -43.62 26.46 -36.47
C ASP A 210 -44.02 26.96 -37.87
N VAL A 211 -43.99 26.06 -38.85
CA VAL A 211 -44.33 26.35 -40.26
C VAL A 211 -45.67 25.73 -40.66
N SER A 212 -46.57 25.49 -39.71
CA SER A 212 -47.88 24.85 -39.96
C SER A 212 -48.96 25.83 -40.44
N ARG A 213 -48.62 26.72 -41.38
CA ARG A 213 -49.62 27.47 -42.17
C ARG A 213 -49.20 27.56 -43.62
N ARG A 214 -49.54 26.54 -44.41
CA ARG A 214 -49.91 26.73 -45.83
C ARG A 214 -51.05 25.81 -46.25
N ARG A 215 -52.16 26.50 -46.53
CA ARG A 215 -53.33 26.15 -47.35
C ARG A 215 -54.36 25.22 -46.76
#